data_AF-A0A350EQ95-F1
#
_entry.id   AF-A0A350EQ95-F1
#
_cell.length_a   1.000
_cell.length_b   1.000
_cell.length_c   1.000
_cell.angle_alpha   90.00
_cell.angle_beta   90.00
_cell.angle_gamma   90.00
#
_symmetry.space_group_name_H-M   'P 1'
#
loop_
_entity.id
_entity.type
_entity.pdbx_description
1 polymer ?
#
loop_
_entity_poly.entity_id
_entity_poly.type
_entity_poly.pdbx_seq_one_letter_code
_entity_poly.pdbx_strand_id
1 'polypeptide(L)' 'EVARPGWTWTPLTRPDDPKDRHDRIDFLFFAGEDVRVTRCEVVGEAQPAADIVVTPYPSDHRAVVAIVQIPQ' A
#
# COMPACT_ATOMS: atom_id res chain seq x y z
N GLU A 1 12.35 13.00 -5.28
CA GLU A 1 11.78 11.83 -4.59
C GLU A 1 10.27 12.02 -4.41
N VAL A 2 9.48 10.95 -4.32
CA VAL A 2 8.01 11.00 -4.22
C VAL A 2 7.60 10.98 -2.75
N ALA A 3 6.73 11.91 -2.33
CA ALA A 3 6.35 12.07 -0.92
C ALA A 3 5.57 10.87 -0.34
N ARG A 4 4.87 10.09 -1.18
CA ARG A 4 4.16 8.85 -0.82
C ARG A 4 4.47 7.77 -1.85
N PRO A 5 5.56 6.99 -1.65
CA PRO A 5 5.97 5.99 -2.63
C PRO A 5 4.98 4.81 -2.72
N GLY A 6 4.23 4.54 -1.65
CA GLY A 6 3.29 3.43 -1.58
C GLY A 6 4.01 2.08 -1.58
N TRP A 7 5.06 1.93 -0.76
CA TRP A 7 5.83 0.70 -0.66
C TRP A 7 4.98 -0.44 -0.13
N THR A 8 4.77 -1.44 -0.96
CA THR A 8 4.03 -2.64 -0.60
C THR A 8 4.95 -3.80 -0.22
N TRP A 9 6.23 -3.72 -0.60
CA TRP A 9 7.27 -4.65 -0.15
C TRP A 9 8.57 -3.87 0.13
N THR A 10 9.37 -4.13 1.16
CA THR A 10 9.14 -5.04 2.30
C THR A 10 9.01 -4.23 3.60
N PRO A 11 8.26 -4.69 4.62
CA PRO A 11 8.26 -4.11 5.95
C PRO A 11 9.41 -4.64 6.84
N LEU A 12 10.29 -5.48 6.31
CA LEU A 12 11.29 -6.21 7.10
C LEU A 12 12.58 -5.42 7.38
N THR A 13 12.89 -4.44 6.53
CA THR A 13 14.11 -3.64 6.62
C THR A 13 13.79 -2.15 6.63
N ARG A 14 14.80 -1.33 6.89
CA ARG A 14 14.65 0.11 6.76
C ARG A 14 14.68 0.52 5.28
N PRO A 15 13.93 1.55 4.86
CA PRO A 15 13.95 2.01 3.48
C PRO A 15 15.31 2.45 2.94
N ASP A 16 16.24 2.81 3.82
CA ASP A 16 17.60 3.24 3.50
C ASP A 16 18.64 2.09 3.55
N ASP A 17 18.21 0.84 3.74
CA ASP A 17 19.13 -0.31 3.73
C ASP A 17 19.72 -0.51 2.32
N PRO A 18 21.05 -0.39 2.14
CA PRO A 18 21.67 -0.51 0.82
C PRO A 18 21.62 -1.94 0.25
N LYS A 19 21.29 -2.94 1.07
CA LYS A 19 21.19 -4.35 0.67
C LYS A 19 19.77 -4.77 0.32
N ASP A 20 18.80 -3.87 0.47
CA ASP A 20 17.40 -4.17 0.22
C ASP A 20 16.77 -3.14 -0.72
N ARG A 21 15.57 -3.46 -1.21
CA ARG A 21 14.75 -2.56 -2.04
C ARG A 21 13.35 -2.49 -1.48
N HIS A 22 12.84 -1.26 -1.41
CA HIS A 22 11.46 -1.02 -1.05
C HIS A 22 10.71 -0.69 -2.34
N ASP A 23 9.89 -1.64 -2.77
CA ASP A 23 9.19 -1.62 -4.04
C ASP A 23 7.67 -1.46 -3.84
N ARG A 24 7.02 -0.97 -4.89
CA ARG A 24 5.57 -0.93 -5.02
C ARG A 24 5.18 -1.97 -6.07
N ILE A 25 4.83 -3.17 -5.63
CA ILE A 25 4.57 -4.33 -6.50
C ILE A 25 3.13 -4.85 -6.40
N ASP A 26 2.35 -4.35 -5.45
CA ASP A 26 0.94 -4.71 -5.29
C ASP A 26 0.05 -3.57 -5.83
N PHE A 27 -0.81 -3.88 -6.80
CA PHE A 27 -1.64 -2.91 -7.50
C PHE A 27 -3.09 -3.34 -7.56
N LEU A 28 -4.00 -2.36 -7.43
CA LEU A 28 -5.42 -2.51 -7.74
C LEU A 28 -5.71 -1.74 -9.03
N PHE A 29 -6.12 -2.46 -10.08
CA PHE A 29 -6.59 -1.88 -11.33
C PHE A 29 -8.11 -1.95 -11.39
N PHE A 30 -8.75 -0.91 -11.94
CA PHE A 30 -10.20 -0.86 -12.12
C PHE A 30 -10.54 -0.31 -13.51
N ALA A 31 -11.74 -0.60 -13.99
CA ALA A 31 -12.28 -0.10 -15.25
C ALA A 31 -13.81 0.06 -15.15
N GLY A 32 -14.38 0.92 -16.00
CA GLY A 32 -15.81 1.24 -16.04
C GLY A 32 -16.04 2.74 -15.91
N GLU A 33 -16.94 3.29 -16.74
CA GLU A 33 -17.16 4.74 -16.86
C GLU A 33 -17.63 5.40 -15.55
N ASP A 34 -18.47 4.69 -14.80
CA ASP A 34 -19.06 5.17 -13.55
C ASP A 34 -18.49 4.45 -12.29
N VAL A 35 -17.35 3.78 -12.42
CA VAL A 35 -16.62 3.19 -11.29
C VAL A 35 -15.63 4.22 -10.74
N ARG A 36 -15.69 4.50 -9.44
CA ARG A 36 -14.84 5.52 -8.79
C ARG A 36 -14.14 4.96 -7.56
N VAL A 37 -12.82 5.10 -7.51
CA VAL A 37 -12.04 4.85 -6.28
C VAL A 37 -12.12 6.08 -5.39
N THR A 38 -12.75 5.95 -4.22
CA THR A 38 -12.94 7.07 -3.27
C THR A 38 -11.86 7.12 -2.20
N ARG A 39 -11.18 6.00 -1.95
CA ARG A 39 -10.05 5.88 -1.02
C ARG A 39 -9.13 4.77 -1.49
N CYS A 40 -7.82 4.93 -1.31
CA CYS A 40 -6.82 3.90 -1.55
C CYS A 40 -5.69 4.08 -0.53
N GLU A 41 -5.37 3.03 0.22
CA GLU A 41 -4.53 3.09 1.42
C GLU A 41 -3.65 1.86 1.56
N VAL A 42 -2.51 2.03 2.22
CA VAL A 42 -1.62 0.94 2.59
C VAL A 42 -1.93 0.48 4.02
N VAL A 43 -2.19 -0.81 4.17
CA VAL A 43 -2.28 -1.49 5.47
C VAL A 43 -0.96 -2.16 5.77
N GLY A 44 -0.34 -1.86 6.91
CA GLY A 44 1.02 -2.29 7.20
C GLY A 44 1.37 -2.26 8.67
N GLU A 45 2.66 -2.43 8.94
CA GLU A 45 3.26 -2.61 10.25
C GLU A 45 3.47 -1.31 11.03
N ALA A 46 3.72 -0.18 10.34
CA ALA A 46 4.07 1.08 11.00
C ALA A 46 3.95 2.32 10.09
N GLN A 47 3.82 3.49 10.71
CA GLN A 47 4.01 4.77 10.04
C GLN A 47 5.51 5.05 9.79
N PRO A 48 5.87 5.80 8.74
CA PRO A 48 4.99 6.41 7.75
C PRO A 48 4.63 5.49 6.57
N ALA A 49 5.05 4.22 6.59
CA ALA A 49 4.90 3.32 5.45
C ALA A 49 3.46 2.79 5.28
N ALA A 50 2.65 2.84 6.34
CA ALA A 50 1.25 2.43 6.34
C ALA A 50 0.31 3.57 6.75
N ASP A 51 -0.81 3.69 6.05
CA ASP A 51 -1.93 4.56 6.42
C ASP A 51 -2.77 3.92 7.55
N ILE A 52 -2.92 2.60 7.50
CA ILE A 52 -3.61 1.79 8.51
C ILE A 52 -2.61 0.82 9.14
N VAL A 53 -2.33 1.01 10.43
CA VAL A 53 -1.35 0.17 11.16
C VAL A 53 -2.03 -1.04 11.78
N VAL A 54 -1.45 -2.22 11.56
CA VAL A 54 -1.84 -3.50 12.16
C VAL A 54 -0.61 -4.13 12.82
N THR A 55 -0.74 -4.57 14.07
CA THR A 55 0.35 -5.19 14.84
C THR A 55 -0.18 -6.33 15.72
N PRO A 56 0.45 -7.52 15.72
CA PRO A 56 1.58 -7.92 14.89
C PRO A 56 1.19 -7.99 13.40
N TYR A 57 2.11 -7.57 12.52
CA TYR A 57 1.86 -7.58 11.08
C TYR A 57 2.20 -8.96 10.50
N PRO A 58 1.31 -9.59 9.71
CA PRO A 58 1.42 -11.03 9.43
C PRO A 58 2.20 -11.40 8.16
N SER A 59 2.69 -10.42 7.40
CA SER A 59 3.24 -10.66 6.04
C SER A 59 4.47 -9.79 5.77
N ASP A 60 5.31 -10.27 4.85
CA ASP A 60 6.39 -9.52 4.21
C ASP A 60 5.89 -8.54 3.12
N HIS A 61 4.57 -8.50 2.87
CA HIS A 61 3.91 -7.50 2.03
C HIS A 61 2.91 -6.66 2.85
N ARG A 62 2.94 -5.34 2.67
CA ARG A 62 1.86 -4.44 3.05
C ARG A 62 0.68 -4.61 2.09
N ALA A 63 -0.53 -4.69 2.61
CA ALA A 63 -1.72 -4.81 1.79
C ALA A 63 -2.15 -3.44 1.24
N VAL A 64 -2.84 -3.44 0.11
CA VAL A 64 -3.49 -2.25 -0.46
C VAL A 64 -5.00 -2.43 -0.34
N VAL A 65 -5.68 -1.47 0.28
CA VAL A 65 -7.14 -1.45 0.40
C VAL A 65 -7.70 -0.25 -0.33
N ALA A 66 -8.72 -0.47 -1.16
CA ALA A 66 -9.43 0.61 -1.84
C ALA A 66 -10.93 0.54 -1.53
N ILE A 67 -11.53 1.71 -1.32
CA ILE A 67 -12.99 1.87 -1.31
C ILE A 67 -13.40 2.26 -2.71
N VAL A 68 -14.28 1.47 -3.31
CA VAL A 68 -14.75 1.66 -4.69
C VAL A 68 -16.26 1.86 -4.67
N GLN A 69 -16.70 2.95 -5.26
CA GLN A 69 -18.10 3.20 -5.58
C GLN A 69 -18.40 2.65 -6.98
N ILE A 70 -19.46 1.87 -7.09
CA ILE A 70 -19.94 1.29 -8.35
C ILE A 70 -21.30 1.91 -8.73
N PRO A 71 -21.67 1.89 -10.03
CA PRO A 71 -23.00 2.28 -10.47
C PRO A 71 -24.06 1.35 -9.86
N GLN A 72 -25.29 1.85 -9.69
CA GLN A 72 -26.43 1.03 -9.26
C GLN A 72 -26.91 0.08 -10.36
#